data_AF-A0A973BDK6-F1
#
_entry.id   AF-A0A973BDK6-F1
#
_cell.length_a   1.000
_cell.length_b   1.000
_cell.length_c   1.000
_cell.angle_alpha   90.00
_cell.angle_beta   90.00
_cell.angle_gamma   90.00
#
_symmetry.space_group_name_H-M   'P 1'
#
loop_
_entity.id
_entity.type
_entity.pdbx_description
1 polymer ?
#
loop_
_entity_poly.entity_id
_entity_poly.type
_entity_poly.pdbx_seq_one_letter_code
_entity_poly.pdbx_strand_id
1 'polypeptide(L)'
;MMFVAVSPVCPTTDLSRTMAFWERLGFERDFADHPDLRQATYAGVRRETLELHLQTFTLDQIQTTQTMAMRIRLESRIALEA
;
A
#
# COMPACT_ATOMS: atom_id res chain seq x y z
N MET A 1 25.90 5.37 -7.35
CA MET A 1 24.82 4.48 -6.86
C MET A 1 23.55 4.94 -7.52
N MET A 2 22.94 4.11 -8.39
CA MET A 2 21.75 4.51 -9.15
C MET A 2 20.55 3.82 -8.51
N PHE A 3 19.62 4.59 -7.96
CA PHE A 3 18.37 4.06 -7.41
C PHE A 3 17.52 3.48 -8.56
N VAL A 4 16.90 2.32 -8.33
CA VAL A 4 16.15 1.58 -9.37
C VAL A 4 14.63 1.72 -9.26
N ALA A 5 14.12 2.07 -8.08
CA ALA A 5 12.71 2.28 -7.81
C ALA A 5 12.50 3.15 -6.57
N VAL A 6 11.30 3.70 -6.43
CA VAL A 6 10.79 4.34 -5.22
C VAL A 6 9.45 3.71 -4.90
N SER A 7 9.36 3.02 -3.77
CA SER A 7 8.12 2.42 -3.25
C SER A 7 7.64 3.28 -2.07
N PRO A 8 6.56 4.05 -2.23
CA PRO A 8 6.07 4.93 -1.17
C PRO A 8 5.48 4.10 -0.03
N VAL A 9 5.68 4.58 1.21
CA VAL A 9 5.10 3.98 2.41
C VAL A 9 3.84 4.76 2.79
N CYS A 10 2.69 4.12 2.69
CA CYS A 10 1.39 4.68 3.03
C CYS A 10 1.03 4.34 4.47
N PRO A 11 0.85 5.35 5.34
CA PRO A 11 0.32 5.12 6.68
C PRO A 11 -1.11 4.57 6.62
N THR A 12 -1.42 3.63 7.50
CA THR A 12 -2.77 3.13 7.74
C THR A 12 -3.03 2.95 9.24
N THR A 13 -4.30 2.98 9.65
CA THR A 13 -4.73 2.61 11.01
C THR A 13 -5.21 1.17 11.12
N ASP A 14 -5.50 0.53 9.98
CA ASP A 14 -6.02 -0.83 9.90
C ASP A 14 -5.45 -1.50 8.64
N LEU A 15 -4.35 -2.23 8.83
CA LEU A 15 -3.62 -2.86 7.73
C LEU A 15 -4.46 -3.90 7.01
N SER A 16 -5.24 -4.70 7.73
CA SER A 16 -6.09 -5.74 7.13
C SER A 16 -7.16 -5.12 6.23
N ARG A 17 -7.79 -4.03 6.67
CA ARG A 17 -8.80 -3.33 5.87
C ARG A 17 -8.19 -2.62 4.67
N THR A 18 -7.02 -1.99 4.84
CA THR A 18 -6.30 -1.35 3.75
C THR A 18 -5.83 -2.35 2.71
N MET A 19 -5.34 -3.52 3.12
CA MET A 19 -4.97 -4.62 2.22
C MET A 19 -6.17 -5.05 1.37
N ALA A 20 -7.31 -5.33 2.01
CA ALA A 20 -8.53 -5.73 1.30
C ALA A 20 -9.03 -4.67 0.30
N PHE A 21 -8.80 -3.37 0.58
CA PHE A 21 -9.10 -2.30 -0.37
C PHE A 21 -8.22 -2.39 -1.62
N TRP A 22 -6.91 -2.58 -1.46
CA TRP A 22 -5.98 -2.70 -2.58
C TRP A 22 -6.20 -3.97 -3.40
N GLU A 23 -6.53 -5.09 -2.73
CA GLU A 23 -6.90 -6.34 -3.40
C GLU A 23 -8.10 -6.16 -4.33
N ARG A 24 -9.11 -5.38 -3.92
CA ARG A 24 -10.25 -5.03 -4.78
C ARG A 24 -9.89 -4.16 -5.98
N LEU A 25 -8.73 -3.51 -5.96
CA LEU A 25 -8.18 -2.75 -7.08
C LEU A 25 -7.22 -3.60 -7.92
N GLY A 26 -7.19 -4.92 -7.71
CA GLY A 26 -6.35 -5.86 -8.47
C GLY A 26 -4.87 -5.84 -8.07
N PHE A 27 -4.53 -5.24 -6.93
CA PHE A 27 -3.20 -5.42 -6.34
C PHE A 27 -3.15 -6.76 -5.60
N GLU A 28 -1.99 -7.38 -5.56
CA GLU A 28 -1.76 -8.57 -4.77
C GLU A 28 -0.82 -8.26 -3.59
N ARG A 29 -0.99 -9.01 -2.50
CA ARG A 29 -0.06 -8.95 -1.37
C ARG A 29 1.30 -9.47 -1.83
N ASP A 30 2.32 -8.63 -1.68
CA ASP A 30 3.70 -8.99 -2.01
C ASP A 30 4.43 -9.59 -0.80
N PHE A 31 4.39 -8.88 0.34
CA PHE A 31 4.97 -9.34 1.60
C PHE A 31 4.16 -8.85 2.81
N ALA A 32 4.41 -9.44 3.97
CA ALA A 32 3.99 -8.93 5.27
C ALA A 32 5.02 -9.34 6.32
N ASP A 33 5.23 -8.51 7.33
CA ASP A 33 6.09 -8.79 8.49
C ASP A 33 5.51 -9.87 9.42
N HIS A 34 4.23 -10.21 9.26
CA HIS A 34 3.55 -11.28 9.97
C HIS A 34 2.56 -12.02 9.05
N PRO A 35 2.42 -13.37 9.16
CA PRO A 35 1.51 -14.14 8.30
C PRO A 35 0.02 -13.81 8.52
N ASP A 36 -0.38 -13.52 9.77
CA ASP A 36 -1.70 -12.99 10.10
C ASP A 36 -1.71 -11.46 9.98
N LEU A 37 -2.47 -10.93 9.02
CA LEU A 37 -2.56 -9.50 8.72
C LEU A 37 -3.13 -8.67 9.86
N ARG A 38 -3.85 -9.29 10.82
CA ARG A 38 -4.33 -8.60 12.02
C ARG A 38 -3.22 -8.26 13.01
N GLN A 39 -2.07 -8.92 12.88
CA GLN A 39 -0.90 -8.74 13.73
C GLN A 39 0.26 -8.08 12.97
N ALA A 40 0.17 -8.01 11.64
CA ALA A 40 1.16 -7.34 10.81
C ALA A 40 1.12 -5.82 11.04
N THR A 41 2.30 -5.21 11.02
CA THR A 41 2.46 -3.75 11.10
C THR A 41 3.04 -3.17 9.83
N TYR A 42 3.52 -4.03 8.94
CA TYR A 42 4.14 -3.64 7.68
C TYR A 42 3.84 -4.67 6.59
N ALA A 43 3.37 -4.21 5.44
CA ALA A 43 3.09 -5.08 4.30
C ALA A 43 3.32 -4.36 2.97
N GLY A 44 3.56 -5.13 1.92
CA GLY A 44 3.66 -4.65 0.55
C GLY A 44 2.47 -5.09 -0.28
N VAL A 45 2.00 -4.22 -1.16
CA VAL A 45 1.09 -4.56 -2.25
C VAL A 45 1.74 -4.24 -3.59
N ARG A 46 1.52 -5.09 -4.59
CA ARG A 46 2.04 -4.87 -5.93
C ARG A 46 0.98 -5.10 -7.00
N ARG A 47 1.12 -4.38 -8.11
CA ARG A 47 0.36 -4.59 -9.35
C ARG A 47 1.22 -4.16 -10.52
N GLU A 48 1.49 -5.07 -11.45
CA GLU A 48 2.44 -4.84 -12.55
C GLU A 48 3.80 -4.35 -12.01
N THR A 49 4.25 -3.17 -12.43
CA THR A 49 5.50 -2.53 -11.98
C THR A 49 5.29 -1.57 -10.81
N LEU A 50 4.08 -1.46 -10.26
CA LEU A 50 3.77 -0.60 -9.13
C LEU A 50 3.87 -1.39 -7.83
N GLU A 51 4.58 -0.81 -6.87
CA GLU A 51 4.74 -1.35 -5.51
C GLU A 51 4.43 -0.24 -4.51
N LEU A 52 3.60 -0.56 -3.51
CA LEU A 52 3.26 0.33 -2.41
C LEU A 52 3.49 -0.42 -1.11
N HIS A 53 4.08 0.26 -0.13
CA HIS A 53 4.24 -0.26 1.21
C HIS A 53 3.14 0.32 2.09
N LEU A 54 2.64 -0.48 3.02
CA LEU A 54 1.59 -0.14 3.96
C LEU A 54 2.16 -0.31 5.36
N GLN A 55 2.03 0.71 6.20
CA GLN A 55 2.54 0.67 7.56
C GLN A 55 1.49 1.14 8.55
N THR A 56 1.26 0.35 9.59
CA THR A 56 0.34 0.73 10.67
C THR A 56 0.96 1.84 11.52
N PHE A 57 0.27 2.97 11.61
CA PHE A 57 0.68 4.12 12.41
C PHE A 57 -0.29 4.31 13.58
N THR A 58 0.23 4.79 14.71
CA THR A 58 -0.61 5.32 15.79
C THR A 58 -1.26 6.63 15.37
N LEU A 59 -2.32 7.04 16.08
CA LEU A 59 -3.00 8.31 15.80
C LEU A 59 -2.04 9.50 15.90
N ASP A 60 -1.13 9.50 16.88
CA ASP A 60 -0.14 10.56 17.08
C ASP A 60 0.87 10.62 15.93
N GLN A 61 1.28 9.46 15.42
CA GLN A 61 2.17 9.39 14.25
C GLN A 61 1.46 9.95 13.01
N ILE A 62 0.19 9.64 12.80
CA ILE A 62 -0.59 10.17 11.67
C ILE A 62 -0.67 11.70 11.71
N GLN A 63 -0.85 12.29 12.88
CA GLN A 63 -0.97 13.75 13.04
C GLN A 63 0.33 14.51 12.73
N THR A 64 1.48 13.86 12.90
CA THR A 64 2.80 14.47 12.75
C THR A 64 3.50 14.06 11.45
N THR A 65 2.95 13.08 10.72
CA THR A 65 3.48 12.63 9.44
C THR A 65 3.10 13.59 8.33
N GLN A 66 4.08 13.96 7.51
CA GLN A 66 3.84 14.79 6.34
C GLN A 66 2.90 14.07 5.35
N THR A 67 1.82 14.75 4.96
CA THR A 67 0.91 14.25 3.94
C THR A 67 1.55 14.31 2.55
N MET A 68 1.55 13.17 1.86
CA MET A 68 1.91 13.08 0.45
C MET A 68 0.75 12.43 -0.31
N ALA A 69 0.26 13.09 -1.35
CA ALA A 69 -0.76 12.55 -2.22
C ALA A 69 -0.12 11.80 -3.40
N MET A 70 -0.61 10.61 -3.69
CA MET A 70 -0.19 9.83 -4.85
C MET A 70 -1.33 9.71 -5.83
N ARG A 71 -1.03 9.92 -7.11
CA ARG A 71 -1.99 9.74 -8.19
C ARG A 71 -1.57 8.58 -9.07
N ILE A 72 -2.38 7.53 -9.07
CA ILE A 72 -2.22 6.40 -9.99
C ILE A 72 -3.05 6.70 -11.24
N ARG A 73 -2.41 6.78 -12.40
CA ARG A 73 -3.09 6.96 -13.69
C ARG A 73 -3.33 5.60 -14.32
N LEU A 74 -4.53 5.38 -14.82
CA LEU A 74 -4.89 4.22 -15.63
C LEU A 74 -4.98 4.63 -17.10
N GLU A 75 -4.58 3.75 -17.99
CA GLU A 75 -4.67 3.97 -19.45
C GLU A 75 -6.07 3.67 -20.00
N SER A 76 -6.82 2.80 -19.32
CA SER A 76 -8.19 2.44 -19.68
C SER A 76 -9.01 2.08 -18.44
N ARG A 77 -10.31 2.38 -18.49
CA ARG A 77 -11.29 2.04 -17.44
C ARG A 77 -11.48 0.53 -17.28
N ILE A 78 -11.27 -0.23 -18.35
CA ILE A 78 -11.44 -1.70 -18.39
C ILE A 78 -10.54 -2.39 -17.34
N ALA A 79 -9.38 -1.79 -17.02
CA ALA A 79 -8.43 -2.33 -16.03
C ALA A 79 -8.93 -2.31 -14.57
N LEU A 80 -10.07 -1.68 -14.27
CA LEU A 80 -10.70 -1.68 -12.94
C LEU A 80 -11.87 -2.67 -12.81
N GLU A 81 -12.38 -3.18 -13.93
CA GLU A 81 -13.63 -3.96 -13.99
C GLU A 81 -13.40 -5.44 -14.32
N ALA A 82 -12.14 -5.86 -14.52
CA ALA A 82 -11.70 -7.24 -14.74
C ALA A 82 -11.23 -7.88 -13.43
#